data_AF-A0A532CSK4-F1
#
_entry.id   AF-A0A532CSK4-F1
#
_cell.length_a   1.000
_cell.length_b   1.000
_cell.length_c   1.000
_cell.angle_alpha   90.00
_cell.angle_beta   90.00
_cell.angle_gamma   90.00
#
_symmetry.space_group_name_H-M   'P 1'
#
loop_
_entity.id
_entity.type
_entity.pdbx_description
1 polymer ?
#
loop_
_entity_poly.entity_id
_entity_poly.type
_entity_poly.pdbx_seq_one_letter_code
_entity_poly.pdbx_strand_id
1 'polypeptide(L)'
;MKPETRNQQLPSNATAWEQNLRALTAQASQAAELGQWDQVEECYRLRGEHLLDHPMFPALATDLTVFDQEVAARIANARLAVQSQLVETTKIRQNLQGVRSWQGLSETERPLMDQLA
;
A
#
# COMPACT_ATOMS: atom_id res chain seq x y z
N MET A 1 -10.61 29.43 -51.51
CA MET A 1 -10.04 28.22 -50.90
C MET A 1 -9.87 28.50 -49.41
N LYS A 2 -10.50 27.71 -48.53
CA LYS A 2 -10.38 27.78 -47.06
C LYS A 2 -9.00 27.27 -46.59
N PRO A 3 -8.62 27.47 -45.31
CA PRO A 3 -9.09 26.55 -44.28
C PRO A 3 -9.82 27.27 -43.12
N GLU A 4 -10.97 26.72 -42.75
CA GLU A 4 -11.65 26.99 -41.49
C GLU A 4 -10.94 26.22 -40.38
N THR A 5 -10.58 26.95 -39.33
CA THR A 5 -10.15 26.41 -38.03
C THR A 5 -11.34 25.70 -37.37
N ARG A 6 -11.37 24.38 -37.49
CA ARG A 6 -12.32 23.52 -36.80
C ARG A 6 -11.95 23.50 -35.30
N ASN A 7 -12.62 24.32 -34.50
CA ASN A 7 -12.66 24.14 -33.05
C ASN A 7 -13.25 22.75 -32.76
N GLN A 8 -12.40 21.80 -32.41
CA GLN A 8 -12.82 20.48 -31.95
C GLN A 8 -13.22 20.62 -30.48
N GLN A 9 -14.49 20.93 -30.24
CA GLN A 9 -15.12 20.67 -28.95
C GLN A 9 -15.05 19.15 -28.73
N LEU A 10 -14.20 18.67 -27.82
CA LEU A 10 -14.25 17.28 -27.36
C LEU A 10 -15.67 17.01 -26.81
N PRO A 11 -16.27 15.83 -27.11
CA PRO A 11 -17.58 15.51 -26.57
C PRO A 11 -17.53 15.55 -25.04
N SER A 12 -18.52 16.18 -24.40
CA SER A 12 -18.59 16.38 -22.93
C SER A 12 -18.34 15.11 -22.12
N ASN A 13 -18.70 13.95 -22.69
CA ASN A 13 -18.53 12.64 -22.07
C ASN A 13 -17.06 12.20 -22.01
N ALA A 14 -16.23 12.56 -23.00
CA ALA A 14 -14.80 12.28 -22.97
C ALA A 14 -14.13 13.09 -21.85
N THR A 15 -14.47 14.37 -21.71
CA THR A 15 -13.93 15.21 -20.63
C THR A 15 -14.37 14.72 -19.24
N ALA A 16 -15.63 14.28 -19.08
CA ALA A 16 -16.11 13.70 -17.83
C ALA A 16 -15.42 12.37 -17.50
N TRP A 17 -15.19 11.51 -18.49
CA TRP A 17 -14.45 10.26 -18.35
C TRP A 17 -13.00 10.50 -17.89
N GLU A 18 -12.29 11.45 -18.50
CA GLU A 18 -10.93 11.81 -18.10
C GLU A 18 -10.87 12.32 -16.66
N GLN A 19 -11.83 13.16 -16.27
CA GLN A 19 -11.93 13.67 -14.90
C GLN A 19 -12.20 12.55 -13.89
N ASN A 20 -13.07 11.59 -14.22
CA ASN A 20 -13.32 10.43 -13.36
C ASN A 20 -12.07 9.58 -13.16
N LEU A 21 -11.30 9.31 -14.23
CA LEU A 21 -10.04 8.57 -14.12
C LEU A 21 -9.02 9.29 -13.23
N ARG A 22 -8.91 10.62 -13.38
CA ARG A 22 -8.04 11.44 -12.52
C ARG A 22 -8.52 11.39 -11.07
N ALA A 23 -9.81 11.50 -10.83
CA ALA A 23 -10.40 11.44 -9.49
C ALA A 23 -10.13 10.09 -8.81
N LEU A 24 -10.41 8.98 -9.49
CA LEU A 24 -10.14 7.63 -8.96
C LEU A 24 -8.65 7.41 -8.66
N THR A 25 -7.76 7.88 -9.54
CA THR A 25 -6.32 7.71 -9.33
C THR A 25 -5.79 8.61 -8.21
N ALA A 26 -6.30 9.83 -8.09
CA ALA A 26 -5.98 10.70 -6.96
C ALA A 26 -6.50 10.14 -5.63
N GLN A 27 -7.71 9.58 -5.60
CA GLN A 27 -8.27 8.90 -4.43
C GLN A 27 -7.43 7.68 -4.03
N ALA A 28 -6.94 6.90 -5.00
CA ALA A 28 -6.01 5.81 -4.73
C ALA A 28 -4.71 6.32 -4.06
N SER A 29 -4.13 7.42 -4.54
CA SER A 29 -2.94 8.03 -3.92
C SER A 29 -3.20 8.47 -2.47
N GLN A 30 -4.34 9.13 -2.23
CA GLN A 30 -4.75 9.54 -0.88
C GLN A 30 -4.99 8.34 0.06
N ALA A 31 -5.70 7.32 -0.41
CA ALA A 31 -5.93 6.10 0.37
C ALA A 31 -4.61 5.38 0.69
N ALA A 32 -3.67 5.33 -0.26
CA ALA A 32 -2.35 4.75 -0.06
C ALA A 32 -1.54 5.53 0.99
N GLU A 33 -1.66 6.86 1.03
CA GLU A 33 -1.02 7.69 2.05
C GLU A 33 -1.52 7.39 3.46
N LEU A 34 -2.80 7.09 3.58
CA LEU A 34 -3.44 6.73 4.85
C LEU A 34 -3.32 5.24 5.19
N GLY A 35 -2.69 4.43 4.33
CA GLY A 35 -2.57 2.98 4.51
C GLY A 35 -3.89 2.21 4.34
N GLN A 36 -4.88 2.79 3.66
CA GLN A 36 -6.20 2.21 3.41
C GLN A 36 -6.17 1.31 2.17
N TRP A 37 -5.50 0.16 2.25
CA TRP A 37 -5.19 -0.67 1.08
C TRP A 37 -6.43 -1.24 0.36
N ASP A 38 -7.49 -1.59 1.09
CA ASP A 38 -8.75 -2.05 0.49
C ASP A 38 -9.38 -0.95 -0.40
N GLN A 39 -9.27 0.31 0.02
CA GLN A 39 -9.76 1.44 -0.75
C GLN A 39 -8.87 1.72 -1.97
N VAL A 40 -7.55 1.51 -1.87
CA VAL A 40 -6.64 1.57 -3.02
C VAL A 40 -7.04 0.53 -4.07
N GLU A 41 -7.28 -0.72 -3.64
CA GLU A 41 -7.74 -1.80 -4.51
C GLU A 41 -9.06 -1.46 -5.21
N GLU A 42 -10.05 -0.97 -4.46
CA GLU A 42 -11.34 -0.59 -5.00
C GLU A 42 -11.23 0.55 -6.04
N CYS A 43 -10.39 1.55 -5.78
CA CYS A 43 -10.14 2.64 -6.73
C CYS A 43 -9.55 2.10 -8.05
N TYR A 44 -8.58 1.18 -7.98
CA TYR A 44 -7.99 0.58 -9.18
C TYR A 44 -8.95 -0.36 -9.91
N ARG A 45 -9.81 -1.09 -9.17
CA ARG A 45 -10.86 -1.91 -9.76
C ARG A 45 -11.82 -1.06 -10.60
N LEU A 46 -12.38 0.01 -10.01
CA LEU A 46 -13.26 0.95 -10.69
C LEU A 46 -12.57 1.64 -11.86
N ARG A 47 -11.31 2.05 -11.70
CA ARG A 47 -10.53 2.64 -12.79
C ARG A 47 -10.39 1.65 -13.95
N GLY A 48 -10.10 0.38 -13.65
CA GLY A 48 -10.00 -0.69 -14.65
C GLY A 48 -11.29 -0.86 -15.46
N GLU A 49 -12.45 -0.77 -14.82
CA GLU A 49 -13.76 -0.80 -15.50
C GLU A 49 -13.91 0.37 -16.49
N HIS A 50 -13.57 1.59 -16.08
CA HIS A 50 -13.66 2.78 -16.95
C HIS A 50 -12.66 2.80 -18.10
N LEU A 51 -11.54 2.08 -18.00
CA LEU A 51 -10.53 2.01 -19.06
C LEU A 51 -10.97 1.20 -20.27
N LEU A 52 -11.96 0.31 -20.12
CA LEU A 52 -12.47 -0.51 -21.22
C LEU A 52 -13.31 0.27 -22.23
N ASP A 53 -13.82 1.45 -21.82
CA ASP A 53 -14.83 2.18 -22.57
C ASP A 53 -14.26 3.17 -23.60
N HIS A 54 -13.00 3.58 -23.47
CA HIS A 54 -12.42 4.68 -24.28
C HIS A 54 -10.93 4.48 -24.61
N PRO A 55 -10.48 4.89 -25.80
CA PRO A 55 -9.07 4.89 -26.14
C PRO A 55 -8.29 5.88 -25.27
N MET A 56 -7.16 5.44 -24.69
CA MET A 56 -6.34 6.27 -23.82
C MET A 56 -5.43 7.22 -24.60
N PHE A 57 -5.53 8.52 -24.30
CA PHE A 57 -4.61 9.52 -24.85
C PHE A 57 -3.26 9.49 -24.10
N PRO A 58 -2.12 9.63 -24.81
CA PRO A 58 -0.79 9.60 -24.17
C PRO A 58 -0.58 10.63 -23.05
N ALA A 59 -1.14 11.84 -23.21
CA ALA A 59 -1.05 12.89 -22.20
C ALA A 59 -1.76 12.48 -20.90
N LEU A 60 -2.99 11.96 -21.00
CA LEU A 60 -3.73 11.44 -19.86
C LEU A 60 -2.99 10.25 -19.22
N ALA A 61 -2.47 9.33 -20.02
CA ALA A 61 -1.69 8.20 -19.51
C ALA A 61 -0.49 8.66 -18.66
N THR A 62 0.22 9.68 -19.14
CA THR A 62 1.37 10.27 -18.44
C THR A 62 0.93 10.87 -17.11
N ASP A 63 -0.15 11.65 -17.11
CA ASP A 63 -0.67 12.28 -15.90
C ASP A 63 -1.10 11.25 -14.84
N LEU A 64 -1.80 10.19 -15.24
CA LEU A 64 -2.23 9.14 -14.31
C LEU A 64 -1.03 8.35 -13.76
N THR A 65 0.01 8.15 -14.58
CA THR A 65 1.21 7.41 -14.19
C THR A 65 1.96 8.07 -13.02
N VAL A 66 1.92 9.40 -12.90
CA VAL A 66 2.55 10.12 -11.77
C VAL A 66 1.95 9.66 -10.44
N PHE A 67 0.62 9.62 -10.35
CA PHE A 67 -0.07 9.11 -9.16
C PHE A 67 0.18 7.62 -8.93
N ASP A 68 0.24 6.82 -10.00
CA ASP A 68 0.51 5.38 -9.89
C ASP A 68 1.90 5.10 -9.31
N GLN A 69 2.90 5.91 -9.68
CA GLN A 69 4.25 5.83 -9.11
C GLN A 69 4.27 6.19 -7.62
N GLU A 70 3.51 7.20 -7.22
CA GLU A 70 3.34 7.59 -5.82
C GLU A 70 2.71 6.48 -4.96
N VAL A 71 1.68 5.80 -5.50
CA VAL A 71 1.06 4.65 -4.84
C VAL A 71 2.05 3.49 -4.74
N ALA A 72 2.77 3.18 -5.82
CA ALA A 72 3.77 2.12 -5.85
C ALA A 72 4.88 2.34 -4.81
N ALA A 73 5.36 3.58 -4.68
CA ALA A 73 6.35 3.94 -3.67
C ALA A 73 5.82 3.73 -2.24
N ARG A 74 4.56 4.10 -1.98
CA ARG A 74 3.91 3.89 -0.67
C ARG A 74 3.74 2.41 -0.35
N ILE A 75 3.35 1.58 -1.34
CA ILE A 75 3.26 0.12 -1.18
C ILE A 75 4.63 -0.47 -0.84
N ALA A 76 5.70 -0.03 -1.53
CA ALA A 76 7.06 -0.50 -1.24
C ALA A 76 7.47 -0.17 0.21
N ASN A 77 7.21 1.06 0.66
CA ASN A 77 7.51 1.49 2.03
C ASN A 77 6.69 0.70 3.07
N ALA A 78 5.40 0.48 2.83
CA ALA A 78 4.55 -0.30 3.71
C ALA A 78 5.05 -1.74 3.86
N ARG A 79 5.47 -2.37 2.76
CA ARG A 79 6.06 -3.73 2.79
C ARG A 79 7.33 -3.78 3.63
N LEU A 80 8.22 -2.80 3.48
CA LEU A 80 9.44 -2.71 4.30
C LEU A 80 9.12 -2.53 5.78
N ALA A 81 8.13 -1.69 6.12
CA ALA A 81 7.70 -1.49 7.49
C ALA A 81 7.15 -2.78 8.11
N VAL A 82 6.29 -3.51 7.40
CA VAL A 82 5.75 -4.81 7.84
C VAL A 82 6.88 -5.84 8.03
N GLN A 83 7.81 -5.95 7.08
CA GLN A 83 8.96 -6.85 7.21
C GLN A 83 9.80 -6.54 8.44
N SER A 84 10.09 -5.27 8.69
CA SER A 84 10.82 -4.82 9.89
C SER A 84 10.08 -5.22 11.17
N GLN A 85 8.77 -4.97 11.23
CA GLN A 85 7.95 -5.34 12.39
C GLN A 85 7.92 -6.86 12.64
N LEU A 86 7.88 -7.68 11.58
CA LEU A 86 7.92 -9.14 11.70
C LEU A 86 9.27 -9.63 12.25
N VAL A 87 10.37 -9.02 11.82
CA VAL A 87 11.72 -9.32 12.34
C VAL A 87 11.81 -8.97 13.83
N GLU A 88 11.38 -7.76 14.21
CA GLU A 88 11.41 -7.33 15.61
C GLU A 88 10.50 -8.18 16.50
N THR A 89 9.30 -8.53 16.02
CA THR A 89 8.39 -9.43 16.73
C THR A 89 9.01 -10.81 16.95
N THR A 90 9.76 -11.31 15.96
CA THR A 90 10.48 -12.59 16.07
C THR A 90 11.57 -12.53 17.13
N LYS A 91 12.38 -11.45 17.14
CA LYS A 91 13.42 -11.23 18.17
C LYS A 91 12.81 -11.15 19.58
N ILE A 92 11.71 -10.41 19.74
CA ILE A 92 11.00 -10.31 21.02
C ILE A 92 10.53 -11.68 21.50
N ARG A 93 9.95 -12.49 20.60
CA ARG A 93 9.50 -13.85 20.93
C ARG A 93 10.66 -14.75 21.37
N GLN A 94 11.79 -14.71 20.65
CA GLN A 94 12.99 -15.47 21.00
C GLN A 94 13.54 -15.05 22.37
N ASN A 95 13.62 -13.75 22.64
CA ASN A 95 14.08 -13.22 23.92
C ASN A 95 13.18 -13.69 25.07
N LEU A 96 11.86 -13.63 24.90
CA LEU A 96 10.90 -14.11 25.91
C LEU A 96 11.01 -15.63 26.15
N GLN A 97 11.22 -16.42 25.09
CA GLN A 97 11.47 -17.86 25.23
C GLN A 97 12.77 -18.13 25.99
N GLY A 98 13.84 -17.40 25.67
CA GLY A 98 15.10 -17.44 26.38
C GLY A 98 14.90 -17.14 27.86
N VAL A 99 14.30 -16.00 28.21
CA VAL A 99 14.03 -15.62 29.61
C VAL A 99 13.25 -16.71 30.36
N ARG A 100 12.22 -17.30 29.75
CA ARG A 100 11.47 -18.41 30.36
C ARG A 100 12.34 -19.64 30.60
N SER A 101 13.22 -20.00 29.65
CA SER A 101 14.15 -21.12 29.85
C SER A 101 15.15 -20.85 30.97
N TRP A 102 15.65 -19.62 31.11
CA TRP A 102 16.54 -19.23 32.21
C TRP A 102 15.85 -19.27 33.57
N GLN A 103 14.59 -18.83 33.66
CA GLN A 103 13.80 -18.91 34.90
C GLN A 103 13.55 -20.36 35.34
N GLY A 104 13.21 -21.26 34.40
CA GLY A 104 13.04 -22.69 34.69
C GLY A 104 14.33 -23.39 35.13
N LEU A 105 15.49 -22.98 34.59
CA LEU A 105 16.79 -23.45 35.08
C LEU A 105 17.09 -22.93 36.49
N SER A 106 16.77 -21.66 36.79
CA SER A 106 17.00 -21.06 38.13
C SER A 106 16.12 -21.65 39.24
N GLU A 107 14.91 -22.14 38.92
CA GLU A 107 14.07 -22.86 39.89
C GLU A 107 14.59 -24.27 40.20
N THR A 108 15.33 -24.87 39.26
CA THR A 108 15.89 -26.23 39.42
C THR A 108 17.20 -26.22 40.22
N GLU A 109 17.89 -25.07 40.30
CA GLU A 109 19.15 -24.87 41.05
C GLU A 109 18.98 -24.48 42.53
N ARG A 110 17.85 -24.80 43.18
CA ARG A 110 17.83 -24.91 44.64
C ARG A 110 18.03 -26.38 45.02
N PRO A 111 19.26 -26.84 45.34
CA PRO A 111 19.40 -28.08 46.07
C PRO A 111 18.70 -27.88 47.41
N LEU A 112 17.63 -28.65 47.57
CA LEU A 112 16.93 -28.86 48.81
C LEU A 112 17.94 -29.41 49.82
N MET A 113 18.19 -28.64 50.88
CA MET A 113 18.81 -29.06 52.15
C MET A 113 20.34 -29.26 52.14
N ASP A 114 21.14 -28.65 53.01
CA ASP A 114 20.88 -28.45 54.45
C ASP A 114 20.46 -29.76 55.16
N GLN A 115 20.97 -30.90 54.68
CA GLN A 115 20.86 -32.18 55.37
C GLN A 115 22.12 -32.44 56.21
N LEU A 116 21.89 -32.36 57.52
CA LEU A 116 22.51 -33.14 58.59
C LEU A 116 23.78 -32.55 59.22
N ALA A 117 23.53 -31.74 60.24
CA ALA A 117 24.28 -31.76 61.49
C ALA A 117 24.26 -33.16 62.14
#